data_AF-A0A522Q5H7-F1
#
_entry.id   AF-A0A522Q5H7-F1
#
_cell.length_a   1.000
_cell.length_b   1.000
_cell.length_c   1.000
_cell.angle_alpha   90.00
_cell.angle_beta   90.00
_cell.angle_gamma   90.00
#
_symmetry.space_group_name_H-M   'P 1'
#
loop_
_entity.id
_entity.type
_entity.pdbx_description
1 polymer ?
#
loop_
_entity_poly.entity_id
_entity_poly.type
_entity_poly.pdbx_seq_one_letter_code
_entity_poly.pdbx_strand_id
1 'polypeptide(L)'
;MDLEPGIGSVAPQGTTTVHPAQTTTYTLTVTGSGGTSKASAIVTVGATQQAGIQLSPGDDIQAAINANPAGSTFTLAPGLYRMQSVVPKAGDVFSGQTGAILDGAALVGAASWRQASTSSWVAQVSGISQQASYRGVCDKEHAACMYPEDLFFDSKPLTRVASLSQVGPGAWYLDY
;
A
#
# COMPACT_ATOMS: atom_id res chain seq x y z
N MET A 1 37.52 -24.47 25.67
CA MET A 1 37.17 -23.15 25.10
C MET A 1 35.69 -22.98 25.27
N ASP A 2 35.19 -21.76 25.37
CA ASP A 2 33.76 -21.51 25.63
C ASP A 2 33.16 -20.63 24.53
N LEU A 3 32.03 -21.03 23.96
CA LEU A 3 31.38 -20.35 22.84
C LEU A 3 29.98 -19.90 23.25
N GLU A 4 29.80 -18.58 23.33
CA GLU A 4 28.55 -17.95 23.76
C GLU A 4 27.91 -17.14 22.62
N PRO A 5 26.58 -16.94 22.58
CA PRO A 5 25.61 -17.43 23.56
C PRO A 5 25.21 -18.90 23.35
N GLY A 6 25.07 -19.64 24.45
CA GLY A 6 24.25 -20.86 24.51
C GLY A 6 24.81 -22.13 23.85
N ILE A 7 26.09 -22.14 23.44
CA ILE A 7 26.77 -23.34 22.93
C ILE A 7 27.67 -23.96 24.01
N GLY A 8 28.34 -23.11 24.81
CA GLY A 8 29.19 -23.53 25.91
C GLY A 8 30.52 -24.11 25.45
N SER A 9 31.01 -25.14 26.15
CA SER A 9 32.36 -25.68 25.96
C SER A 9 32.54 -26.37 24.59
N VAL A 10 33.55 -25.96 23.84
CA VAL A 10 33.91 -26.52 22.52
C VAL A 10 35.40 -26.91 22.44
N ALA A 11 35.70 -27.87 21.55
CA ALA A 11 37.05 -28.35 21.28
C ALA A 11 37.91 -27.29 20.54
N PRO A 12 39.25 -27.36 20.65
CA PRO A 12 40.16 -26.42 19.98
C PRO A 12 40.07 -26.40 18.44
N GLN A 13 39.59 -27.50 17.85
CA GLN A 13 39.37 -27.62 16.42
C GLN A 13 38.06 -28.37 16.18
N GLY A 14 37.30 -27.92 15.18
CA GLY A 14 36.04 -28.54 14.78
C GLY A 14 35.05 -27.53 14.22
N THR A 15 33.82 -28.00 14.01
CA THR A 15 32.69 -27.20 13.51
C THR A 15 31.48 -27.44 14.40
N THR A 16 30.69 -26.38 14.65
CA THR A 16 29.40 -26.48 15.35
C THR A 16 28.30 -25.89 14.48
N THR A 17 27.12 -26.51 14.50
CA THR A 17 25.94 -26.02 13.76
C THR A 17 25.02 -25.27 14.71
N VAL A 18 24.53 -24.11 14.29
CA VAL A 18 23.66 -23.24 15.09
C VAL A 18 22.43 -22.83 14.28
N HIS A 19 21.32 -22.57 14.97
CA HIS A 19 20.07 -22.10 14.37
C HIS A 19 19.52 -20.90 15.16
N PRO A 20 20.20 -19.74 15.17
CA PRO A 20 19.69 -18.58 15.87
C PRO A 20 18.39 -18.07 15.22
N ALA A 21 17.44 -17.63 16.03
CA ALA A 21 16.17 -17.06 15.55
C ALA A 21 16.30 -15.60 15.10
N GLN A 22 17.35 -14.90 15.57
CA GLN A 22 17.67 -13.52 15.25
C GLN A 22 19.16 -13.39 14.96
N THR A 23 19.58 -12.31 14.29
CA THR A 23 21.01 -12.04 14.07
C THR A 23 21.75 -12.07 15.41
N THR A 24 22.71 -12.99 15.52
CA THR A 24 23.37 -13.29 16.80
C THR A 24 24.88 -13.22 16.62
N THR A 25 25.54 -12.48 17.51
CA THR A 25 27.00 -12.44 17.60
C THR A 25 27.47 -13.54 18.56
N TYR A 26 28.23 -14.49 18.04
CA TYR A 26 28.87 -15.52 18.84
C TYR A 26 30.29 -15.09 19.22
N THR A 27 30.69 -15.36 20.45
CA THR A 27 32.03 -15.05 20.99
C THR A 27 32.66 -16.30 21.57
N LEU A 28 33.80 -16.67 21.00
CA LEU A 28 34.67 -17.74 21.49
C LEU A 28 35.66 -17.16 22.50
N THR A 29 35.72 -17.74 23.69
CA THR A 29 36.69 -17.42 24.75
C THR A 29 37.63 -18.62 24.96
N VAL A 30 38.93 -18.34 24.93
CA VAL A 30 39.99 -19.35 25.08
C VAL A 30 40.86 -18.95 26.26
N THR A 31 40.99 -19.82 27.26
CA THR A 31 41.84 -19.60 28.43
C THR A 31 42.94 -20.66 28.49
N GLY A 32 44.18 -20.22 28.65
CA GLY A 32 45.35 -21.09 28.82
C GLY A 32 46.37 -20.50 29.79
N SER A 33 47.55 -21.11 29.88
CA SER A 33 48.63 -20.64 30.76
C SER A 33 49.13 -19.23 30.44
N GLY A 34 48.93 -18.76 29.21
CA GLY A 34 49.24 -17.40 28.77
C GLY A 34 48.12 -16.37 28.99
N GLY A 35 47.03 -16.74 29.65
CA GLY A 35 45.86 -15.88 29.87
C GLY A 35 44.68 -16.20 28.95
N THR A 36 43.82 -15.20 28.72
CA THR A 36 42.54 -15.36 28.00
C THR A 36 42.54 -14.58 26.70
N SER A 37 42.04 -15.18 25.62
CA SER A 37 41.81 -14.55 24.31
C SER A 37 40.35 -14.72 23.87
N LYS A 38 39.84 -13.78 23.06
CA LYS A 38 38.47 -13.80 22.53
C LYS A 38 38.42 -13.55 21.03
N ALA A 39 37.49 -14.19 20.35
CA ALA A 39 37.17 -13.96 18.94
C ALA A 39 35.65 -13.97 18.74
N SER A 40 35.12 -13.18 17.80
CA SER A 40 33.68 -13.11 17.55
C SER A 40 33.33 -13.34 16.08
N ALA A 41 32.16 -13.92 15.84
CA ALA A 41 31.57 -14.12 14.53
C ALA A 41 30.08 -13.75 14.56
N ILE A 42 29.60 -13.08 13.52
CA ILE A 42 28.18 -12.67 13.41
C ILE A 42 27.46 -13.64 12.49
N VAL A 43 26.41 -14.28 13.00
CA VAL A 43 25.47 -15.05 12.18
C VAL A 43 24.28 -14.17 11.87
N THR A 44 24.21 -13.68 10.63
CA THR A 44 23.09 -12.88 10.15
C THR A 44 21.91 -13.79 9.81
N VAL A 45 20.81 -13.62 10.51
CA VAL A 45 19.53 -14.23 10.17
C VAL A 45 18.75 -13.17 9.41
N GLY A 46 18.48 -13.42 8.13
CA GLY A 46 17.55 -12.58 7.38
C GLY A 46 16.21 -12.59 8.08
N ALA A 47 15.55 -11.42 8.18
CA ALA A 47 14.16 -11.39 8.63
C ALA A 47 13.39 -12.43 7.80
N THR A 48 12.70 -13.36 8.45
CA THR A 48 11.64 -14.08 7.73
C THR A 48 10.76 -12.97 7.18
N GLN A 49 10.67 -12.84 5.85
CA GLN A 49 9.52 -12.17 5.28
C GLN A 49 8.35 -13.01 5.76
N GLN A 50 7.75 -12.60 6.89
CA GLN A 50 6.40 -13.00 7.21
C GLN A 50 5.65 -12.78 5.91
N ALA A 51 5.16 -13.86 5.30
CA ALA A 51 4.28 -13.73 4.15
C ALA A 51 3.26 -12.67 4.57
N GLY A 52 3.29 -11.51 3.91
CA GLY A 52 2.58 -10.33 4.40
C GLY A 52 1.12 -10.67 4.65
N ILE A 53 0.47 -9.97 5.58
CA ILE A 53 -0.95 -10.15 5.89
C ILE A 53 -1.72 -10.07 4.58
N GLN A 54 -2.25 -11.20 4.14
CA GLN A 54 -2.92 -11.31 2.85
C GLN A 54 -4.30 -10.66 2.96
N LEU A 55 -4.58 -9.73 2.06
CA LEU A 55 -5.87 -9.08 1.91
C LEU A 55 -6.45 -9.43 0.55
N SER A 56 -7.72 -9.78 0.49
CA SER A 56 -8.48 -10.06 -0.72
C SER A 56 -9.50 -8.95 -0.99
N PRO A 57 -9.97 -8.78 -2.24
CA PRO A 57 -11.03 -7.83 -2.54
C PRO A 57 -12.27 -8.09 -1.66
N GLY A 58 -12.76 -7.02 -1.02
CA GLY A 58 -13.88 -7.10 -0.05
C GLY A 58 -13.44 -7.08 1.41
N ASP A 59 -12.17 -7.33 1.71
CA ASP A 59 -11.63 -7.13 3.05
C ASP A 59 -11.60 -5.63 3.41
N ASP A 60 -11.80 -5.35 4.70
CA ASP A 60 -11.60 -4.01 5.26
C ASP A 60 -10.10 -3.80 5.56
N ILE A 61 -9.43 -3.06 4.68
CA ILE A 61 -7.99 -2.81 4.80
C ILE A 61 -7.68 -2.01 6.08
N GLN A 62 -8.53 -1.06 6.48
CA GLN A 62 -8.30 -0.27 7.69
C GLN A 62 -8.43 -1.12 8.95
N ALA A 63 -9.40 -2.03 8.98
CA ALA A 63 -9.54 -2.98 10.08
C ALA A 63 -8.29 -3.89 10.20
N ALA A 64 -7.74 -4.34 9.07
CA ALA A 64 -6.50 -5.12 9.07
C ALA A 64 -5.31 -4.31 9.59
N ILE A 65 -5.16 -3.04 9.21
CA ILE A 65 -4.14 -2.14 9.77
C ILE A 65 -4.32 -2.02 11.28
N ASN A 66 -5.55 -1.78 11.74
CA ASN A 66 -5.84 -1.59 13.16
C ASN A 66 -5.52 -2.84 13.98
N ALA A 67 -5.83 -4.03 13.46
CA ALA A 67 -5.64 -5.32 14.12
C ALA A 67 -4.17 -5.78 14.22
N ASN A 68 -3.26 -5.19 13.44
CA ASN A 68 -1.87 -5.63 13.37
C ASN A 68 -0.87 -4.59 13.92
N PRO A 69 0.32 -4.99 14.42
CA PRO A 69 1.32 -4.05 14.92
C PRO A 69 1.82 -3.09 13.84
N ALA A 70 2.34 -1.93 14.24
CA ALA A 70 3.06 -1.04 13.34
C ALA A 70 4.30 -1.75 12.76
N GLY A 71 4.61 -1.51 11.48
CA GLY A 71 5.67 -2.22 10.77
C GLY A 71 5.19 -3.44 10.00
N SER A 72 3.88 -3.63 9.89
CA SER A 72 3.29 -4.80 9.24
C SER A 72 3.35 -4.66 7.72
N THR A 73 3.55 -5.78 7.02
CA THR A 73 3.39 -5.83 5.55
C THR A 73 2.02 -6.39 5.20
N PHE A 74 1.25 -5.66 4.41
CA PHE A 74 -0.05 -6.05 3.87
C PHE A 74 0.10 -6.37 2.38
N THR A 75 -0.24 -7.60 1.99
CA THR A 75 -0.16 -8.08 0.60
C THR A 75 -1.55 -8.13 0.00
N LEU A 76 -1.82 -7.29 -1.00
CA LEU A 76 -3.11 -7.27 -1.69
C LEU A 76 -3.10 -8.31 -2.81
N ALA A 77 -4.01 -9.27 -2.73
CA ALA A 77 -4.30 -10.22 -3.80
C ALA A 77 -4.77 -9.52 -5.09
N PRO A 78 -4.67 -10.18 -6.26
CA PRO A 78 -5.24 -9.63 -7.48
C PRO A 78 -6.74 -9.35 -7.33
N GLY A 79 -7.17 -8.17 -7.78
CA GLY A 79 -8.56 -7.72 -7.74
C GLY A 79 -8.73 -6.27 -7.32
N LEU A 80 -9.99 -5.87 -7.16
CA LEU A 80 -10.40 -4.48 -7.08
C LEU A 80 -10.81 -4.10 -5.65
N TYR A 81 -10.05 -3.17 -5.06
CA TYR A 81 -10.27 -2.62 -3.74
C TYR A 81 -10.81 -1.20 -3.89
N ARG A 82 -12.12 -1.11 -4.04
CA ARG A 82 -12.80 0.16 -4.31
C ARG A 82 -13.13 0.91 -3.03
N MET A 83 -13.00 2.25 -3.07
CA MET A 83 -13.41 3.18 -2.02
C MET A 83 -12.83 2.84 -0.65
N GLN A 84 -11.60 2.33 -0.61
CA GLN A 84 -10.89 2.08 0.64
C GLN A 84 -10.28 3.39 1.14
N SER A 85 -10.45 3.66 2.45
CA SER A 85 -9.74 4.73 3.16
C SER A 85 -8.77 4.09 4.12
N VAL A 86 -7.48 4.40 4.01
CA VAL A 86 -6.42 3.75 4.79
C VAL A 86 -5.55 4.80 5.49
N VAL A 87 -5.21 4.53 6.74
CA VAL A 87 -4.30 5.29 7.57
C VAL A 87 -3.23 4.32 8.09
N PRO A 88 -2.11 4.16 7.36
CA PRO A 88 -1.02 3.28 7.75
C PRO A 88 -0.42 3.65 9.11
N LYS A 89 0.02 2.64 9.87
CA LYS A 89 0.87 2.84 11.06
C LYS A 89 2.33 3.02 10.62
N ALA A 90 3.17 3.49 11.55
CA ALA A 90 4.58 3.74 11.27
C ALA A 90 5.29 2.46 10.80
N GLY A 91 5.90 2.51 9.61
CA GLY A 91 6.64 1.39 9.03
C GLY A 91 5.77 0.35 8.33
N ASP A 92 4.45 0.52 8.26
CA ASP A 92 3.60 -0.38 7.47
C ASP A 92 3.98 -0.34 5.98
N VAL A 93 3.92 -1.50 5.34
CA VAL A 93 4.22 -1.68 3.92
C VAL A 93 2.99 -2.25 3.23
N PHE A 94 2.59 -1.67 2.09
CA PHE A 94 1.54 -2.22 1.22
C PHE A 94 2.18 -2.72 -0.07
N SER A 95 1.93 -3.99 -0.40
CA SER A 95 2.40 -4.61 -1.64
C SER A 95 1.21 -5.16 -2.41
N GLY A 96 0.98 -4.67 -3.62
CA GLY A 96 0.00 -5.24 -4.54
C GLY A 96 0.59 -6.37 -5.37
N GLN A 97 -0.04 -7.54 -5.36
CA GLN A 97 0.24 -8.57 -6.37
C GLN A 97 -0.21 -8.07 -7.76
N THR A 98 0.30 -8.67 -8.83
CA THR A 98 -0.10 -8.30 -10.20
C THR A 98 -1.61 -8.40 -10.36
N GLY A 99 -2.26 -7.30 -10.74
CA GLY A 99 -3.72 -7.21 -10.87
C GLY A 99 -4.44 -6.68 -9.63
N ALA A 100 -3.73 -6.37 -8.54
CA ALA A 100 -4.29 -5.62 -7.42
C ALA A 100 -4.49 -4.15 -7.82
N ILE A 101 -5.70 -3.64 -7.65
CA ILE A 101 -6.08 -2.26 -7.99
C ILE A 101 -6.75 -1.64 -6.77
N LEU A 102 -6.13 -0.60 -6.21
CA LEU A 102 -6.75 0.26 -5.21
C LEU A 102 -7.43 1.43 -5.95
N ASP A 103 -8.76 1.46 -5.94
CA ASP A 103 -9.55 2.38 -6.77
C ASP A 103 -10.36 3.35 -5.91
N GLY A 104 -10.03 4.64 -6.00
CA GLY A 104 -10.76 5.71 -5.31
C GLY A 104 -12.06 6.14 -6.00
N ALA A 105 -12.38 5.60 -7.18
CA ALA A 105 -13.58 5.97 -7.90
C ALA A 105 -14.83 5.29 -7.33
N ALA A 106 -15.86 6.08 -7.06
CA ALA A 106 -17.19 5.59 -6.76
C ALA A 106 -17.88 5.10 -8.04
N LEU A 107 -18.64 3.99 -7.94
CA LEU A 107 -19.40 3.49 -9.08
C LEU A 107 -20.71 4.28 -9.23
N VAL A 108 -20.89 4.92 -10.39
CA VAL A 108 -22.19 5.49 -10.79
C VAL A 108 -22.97 4.39 -11.51
N GLY A 109 -23.90 3.74 -10.79
CA GLY A 109 -24.65 2.60 -11.30
C GLY A 109 -25.46 2.93 -12.57
N ALA A 110 -25.60 1.97 -13.47
CA ALA A 110 -26.32 2.15 -14.74
C ALA A 110 -27.75 2.68 -14.55
N ALA A 111 -28.43 2.26 -13.49
CA ALA A 111 -29.78 2.72 -13.16
C ALA A 111 -29.87 4.20 -12.75
N SER A 112 -28.75 4.81 -12.34
CA SER A 112 -28.70 6.24 -12.00
C SER A 112 -28.67 7.14 -13.24
N TRP A 113 -28.36 6.57 -14.41
CA TRP A 113 -28.27 7.32 -15.66
C TRP A 113 -29.63 7.42 -16.35
N ARG A 114 -30.00 8.65 -16.71
CA ARG A 114 -31.17 8.95 -17.54
C ARG A 114 -30.72 9.70 -18.79
N GLN A 115 -31.31 9.34 -19.93
CA GLN A 115 -31.05 10.05 -21.17
C GLN A 115 -31.70 11.44 -21.08
N ALA A 116 -30.89 12.50 -21.16
CA ALA A 116 -31.38 13.88 -21.12
C ALA A 116 -31.69 14.39 -22.53
N SER A 117 -30.95 13.93 -23.54
CA SER A 117 -31.18 14.24 -24.95
C SER A 117 -30.67 13.09 -25.84
N THR A 118 -30.80 13.24 -27.16
CA THR A 118 -30.22 12.28 -28.12
C THR A 118 -28.71 12.14 -28.02
N SER A 119 -28.01 13.15 -27.47
CA SER A 119 -26.55 13.20 -27.37
C SER A 119 -26.02 13.33 -25.95
N SER A 120 -26.87 13.29 -24.91
CA SER A 120 -26.42 13.45 -23.52
C SER A 120 -27.19 12.60 -22.53
N TRP A 121 -26.45 12.17 -21.51
CA TRP A 121 -26.94 11.44 -20.36
C TRP A 121 -26.61 12.22 -19.09
N VAL A 122 -27.46 12.10 -18.09
CA VAL A 122 -27.25 12.70 -16.77
C VAL A 122 -27.46 11.64 -15.71
N ALA A 123 -26.63 11.67 -14.67
CA ALA A 123 -26.81 10.87 -13.47
C ALA A 123 -26.74 11.76 -12.24
N GLN A 124 -27.50 11.38 -11.21
CA GLN A 124 -27.36 11.97 -9.90
C GLN A 124 -26.33 11.15 -9.10
N VAL A 125 -25.31 11.84 -8.59
CA VAL A 125 -24.27 11.25 -7.74
C VAL A 125 -24.42 11.77 -6.31
N SER A 126 -24.16 10.91 -5.32
CA SER A 126 -24.22 11.26 -3.91
C SER A 126 -22.82 11.51 -3.36
N GLY A 127 -22.69 12.45 -2.42
CA GLY A 127 -21.42 12.71 -1.71
C GLY A 127 -20.53 13.79 -2.33
N ILE A 128 -20.96 14.40 -3.43
CA ILE A 128 -20.31 15.57 -4.03
C ILE A 128 -21.37 16.68 -4.10
N SER A 129 -21.26 17.68 -3.24
CA SER A 129 -22.25 18.77 -3.10
C SER A 129 -21.64 20.17 -3.16
N GLN A 130 -20.32 20.26 -3.31
CA GLN A 130 -19.58 21.51 -3.43
C GLN A 130 -18.22 21.23 -4.05
N GLN A 131 -17.71 22.20 -4.82
CA GLN A 131 -16.36 22.15 -5.34
C GLN A 131 -15.36 22.09 -4.19
N ALA A 132 -14.53 21.04 -4.17
CA ALA A 132 -13.45 20.98 -3.21
C ALA A 132 -12.39 22.05 -3.52
N SER A 133 -11.76 22.57 -2.46
CA SER A 133 -10.74 23.61 -2.59
C SER A 133 -9.59 23.15 -3.48
N TYR A 134 -9.31 23.90 -4.54
CA TYR A 134 -8.20 23.65 -5.45
C TYR A 134 -6.95 24.44 -5.01
N ARG A 135 -5.80 23.76 -4.95
CA ARG A 135 -4.49 24.38 -4.74
C ARG A 135 -3.67 24.23 -6.02
N GLY A 136 -3.52 25.31 -6.77
CA GLY A 136 -2.73 25.32 -8.01
C GLY A 136 -3.09 26.50 -8.92
N VAL A 137 -2.43 26.57 -10.07
CA VAL A 137 -2.73 27.54 -11.13
C VAL A 137 -3.09 26.75 -12.39
N CYS A 138 -4.30 26.95 -12.92
CA CYS A 138 -4.67 26.41 -14.22
C CYS A 138 -4.12 27.30 -15.33
N ASP A 139 -3.71 26.69 -16.43
CA ASP A 139 -3.53 27.45 -17.66
C ASP A 139 -4.90 27.84 -18.24
N LYS A 140 -4.89 28.86 -19.09
CA LYS A 140 -6.11 29.46 -19.64
C LYS A 140 -6.85 28.51 -20.60
N GLU A 141 -6.14 27.57 -21.22
CA GLU A 141 -6.68 26.61 -22.19
C GLU A 141 -7.33 25.41 -21.48
N HIS A 142 -6.91 25.11 -20.23
CA HIS A 142 -7.44 24.02 -19.40
C HIS A 142 -8.00 24.54 -18.06
N ALA A 143 -8.89 25.54 -18.13
CA ALA A 143 -9.51 26.13 -16.94
C ALA A 143 -10.27 25.10 -16.06
N ALA A 144 -10.66 23.94 -16.61
CA ALA A 144 -11.28 22.85 -15.87
C ALA A 144 -10.33 22.12 -14.90
N CYS A 145 -9.02 22.41 -14.91
CA CYS A 145 -8.03 21.76 -14.03
C CYS A 145 -8.29 22.00 -12.53
N MET A 146 -9.12 22.99 -12.19
CA MET A 146 -9.47 23.31 -10.81
C MET A 146 -10.54 22.38 -10.21
N TYR A 147 -11.12 21.50 -11.02
CA TYR A 147 -12.10 20.53 -10.55
C TYR A 147 -11.40 19.22 -10.23
N PRO A 148 -11.44 18.75 -8.97
CA PRO A 148 -10.71 17.56 -8.55
C PRO A 148 -11.42 16.25 -8.86
N GLU A 149 -12.66 16.28 -9.35
CA GLU A 149 -13.42 15.08 -9.70
C GLU A 149 -13.24 14.74 -11.18
N ASP A 150 -13.06 13.44 -11.43
CA ASP A 150 -12.99 12.83 -12.75
C ASP A 150 -14.18 11.90 -12.98
N LEU A 151 -14.58 11.74 -14.24
CA LEU A 151 -15.58 10.76 -14.67
C LEU A 151 -14.94 9.80 -15.65
N PHE A 152 -15.17 8.51 -15.44
CA PHE A 152 -14.66 7.44 -16.29
C PHE A 152 -15.81 6.67 -16.92
N PHE A 153 -15.64 6.29 -18.18
CA PHE A 153 -16.52 5.36 -18.90
C PHE A 153 -15.66 4.22 -19.46
N ASP A 154 -16.01 2.97 -19.15
CA ASP A 154 -15.19 1.78 -19.47
C ASP A 154 -13.71 1.96 -19.08
N SER A 155 -13.47 2.46 -17.87
CA SER A 155 -12.12 2.75 -17.32
C SER A 155 -11.31 3.80 -18.10
N LYS A 156 -11.93 4.54 -19.02
CA LYS A 156 -11.30 5.65 -19.75
C LYS A 156 -11.80 6.99 -19.19
N PRO A 157 -10.89 7.93 -18.87
CA PRO A 157 -11.30 9.24 -18.40
C PRO A 157 -12.04 10.01 -19.50
N LEU A 158 -13.07 10.75 -19.09
CA LEU A 158 -13.77 11.73 -19.92
C LEU A 158 -13.22 13.13 -19.64
N THR A 159 -13.32 14.03 -20.62
CA THR A 159 -12.82 15.40 -20.51
C THR A 159 -13.77 16.25 -19.67
N ARG A 160 -13.32 16.73 -18.50
CA ARG A 160 -14.08 17.67 -17.67
C ARG A 160 -14.18 19.02 -18.38
N VAL A 161 -15.40 19.55 -18.50
CA VAL A 161 -15.65 20.91 -19.02
C VAL A 161 -16.22 21.82 -17.94
N ALA A 162 -16.10 23.14 -18.12
CA ALA A 162 -16.47 24.15 -17.13
C ALA A 162 -17.97 24.47 -17.10
N SER A 163 -18.73 24.07 -18.12
CA SER A 163 -20.17 24.36 -18.22
C SER A 163 -20.93 23.32 -19.02
N LEU A 164 -22.23 23.22 -18.75
CA LEU A 164 -23.13 22.26 -19.43
C LEU A 164 -23.16 22.45 -20.95
N SER A 165 -23.02 23.68 -21.46
CA SER A 165 -23.04 23.97 -22.91
C SER A 165 -21.82 23.42 -23.66
N GLN A 166 -20.75 23.08 -22.94
CA GLN A 166 -19.53 22.49 -23.51
C GLN A 166 -19.57 20.95 -23.53
N VAL A 167 -20.63 20.34 -23.01
CA VAL A 167 -20.78 18.88 -23.03
C VAL A 167 -21.00 18.39 -24.45
N GLY A 168 -20.15 17.46 -24.87
CA GLY A 168 -20.16 16.81 -26.18
C GLY A 168 -19.57 15.40 -26.09
N PRO A 169 -19.33 14.73 -27.22
CA PRO A 169 -18.74 13.39 -27.23
C PRO A 169 -17.42 13.34 -26.45
N GLY A 170 -17.34 12.45 -25.45
CA GLY A 170 -16.14 12.29 -24.62
C GLY A 170 -15.92 13.37 -23.55
N ALA A 171 -16.85 14.32 -23.40
CA ALA A 171 -16.78 15.39 -22.41
C ALA A 171 -17.92 15.30 -21.39
N TRP A 172 -17.69 15.81 -20.20
CA TRP A 172 -18.66 15.77 -19.11
C TRP A 172 -18.57 17.02 -18.21
N TYR A 173 -19.67 17.31 -17.54
CA TYR A 173 -19.83 18.42 -16.63
C TYR A 173 -20.40 17.90 -15.31
N LEU A 174 -19.94 18.48 -14.19
CA LEU A 174 -20.53 18.25 -12.87
C LEU A 174 -21.16 19.56 -12.40
N ASP A 175 -22.45 19.47 -12.10
CA ASP A 175 -23.18 20.48 -11.34
C ASP A 175 -23.10 20.09 -9.86
N TYR A 176 -22.83 21.05 -8.96
CA TYR A 176 -22.60 20.83 -7.53
C TYR A 176 -23.86 21.01 -6.69
#